data_AF-A0A0C2FFV9-F1
#
_entry.id   AF-A0A0C2FFV9-F1
#
_cell.length_a   1.000
_cell.length_b   1.000
_cell.length_c   1.000
_cell.angle_alpha   90.00
_cell.angle_beta   90.00
_cell.angle_gamma   90.00
#
_symmetry.space_group_name_H-M   'P 1'
#
loop_
_entity.id
_entity.type
_entity.pdbx_description
1 polymer ?
#
loop_
_entity_poly.entity_id
_entity_poly.type
_entity_poly.pdbx_seq_one_letter_code
_entity_poly.pdbx_strand_id
1 'polypeptide(L)'
;MTLSTNMRVHLCGDECAQNFAEQLLRLGDGKFPVEHDTDLISFPSNFCNVVASLDELVETVFSNIRENFRDNQWLCDRAILAPMNESVNNMNVQIQDQLPGSLTAYESIDTVVDSVQAVCYPTEFLNSLEPLGMPPHRLISKPIMLLRNIDPPKLCNGTRLA
;
A
#
# COMPACT_ATOMS: atom_id res chain seq x y z
N MET A 1 4.64 32.05 -1.72
CA MET A 1 4.03 31.63 -0.43
C MET A 1 4.62 30.27 -0.10
N THR A 2 5.28 30.12 1.04
CA THR A 2 5.96 28.87 1.43
C THR A 2 5.23 28.31 2.64
N LEU A 3 4.81 27.05 2.57
CA LEU A 3 4.19 26.37 3.71
C LEU A 3 5.32 25.84 4.60
N SER A 4 5.38 26.29 5.86
CA SER A 4 6.43 25.91 6.82
C SER A 4 5.93 25.02 7.97
N THR A 5 4.63 24.77 8.04
CA THR A 5 3.98 24.05 9.15
C THR A 5 3.37 22.76 8.65
N ASN A 6 3.68 21.64 9.32
CA ASN A 6 3.07 20.35 9.05
C ASN A 6 1.68 20.27 9.71
N MET A 7 0.65 20.67 8.96
CA MET A 7 -0.74 20.68 9.43
C MET A 7 -1.33 19.28 9.71
N ARG A 8 -0.71 18.20 9.21
CA ARG A 8 -1.18 16.83 9.46
C ARG A 8 -0.89 16.36 10.88
N VAL A 9 0.19 16.87 11.47
CA VAL A 9 0.65 16.47 12.81
C VAL A 9 0.27 17.49 13.89
N HIS A 10 -0.05 18.73 13.49
CA HIS A 10 -0.34 19.87 14.37
C HIS A 10 -1.62 19.74 15.24
N LEU A 11 -2.40 18.67 15.11
CA LEU A 11 -3.82 18.68 15.50
C LEU A 11 -4.15 18.39 16.97
N CYS A 12 -3.19 18.02 17.83
CA CYS A 12 -3.54 17.54 19.19
C CYS A 12 -2.79 18.18 20.37
N GLY A 13 -1.87 19.13 20.15
CA GLY A 13 -1.06 19.71 21.24
C GLY A 13 -0.13 18.71 21.95
N ASP A 14 0.15 17.59 21.29
CA ASP A 14 1.06 16.54 21.75
C ASP A 14 2.52 16.94 21.43
N GLU A 15 3.33 17.09 22.47
CA GLU A 15 4.74 17.50 22.37
C GLU A 15 5.59 16.47 21.59
N CYS A 16 5.27 15.18 21.70
CA CYS A 16 5.91 14.12 20.92
C CYS A 16 5.55 14.24 19.43
N ALA A 17 4.28 14.53 19.12
CA ALA A 17 3.82 14.74 17.75
C ALA A 17 4.51 15.98 17.14
N GLN A 18 4.66 17.06 17.92
CA GLN A 18 5.37 18.25 17.47
C GLN A 18 6.84 17.96 17.16
N ASN A 19 7.54 17.22 18.02
CA ASN A 19 8.93 16.83 17.77
C ASN A 19 9.06 16.01 16.48
N PHE A 20 8.17 15.04 16.27
CA PHE A 20 8.14 14.25 15.04
C PHE A 20 7.86 15.11 13.79
N ALA A 21 6.96 16.09 13.89
CA ALA A 21 6.66 17.02 12.81
C ALA A 21 7.88 17.85 12.38
N GLU A 22 8.65 18.36 13.34
CA GLU A 22 9.88 19.11 13.11
C GLU A 22 10.96 18.23 12.48
N GLN A 23 11.10 16.99 12.96
CA GLN A 23 11.99 15.99 12.35
C GLN A 23 11.60 15.71 10.89
N LEU A 24 10.31 15.49 10.59
CA LEU A 24 9.84 15.29 9.20
C LEU A 24 10.13 16.50 8.30
N LEU A 25 9.93 17.72 8.79
CA LEU A 25 10.24 18.94 8.03
C LEU A 25 11.73 19.05 7.72
N ARG A 26 12.59 18.80 8.70
CA ARG A 26 14.05 18.80 8.50
C ARG A 26 14.48 17.74 7.49
N LEU A 27 13.85 16.57 7.49
CA LEU A 27 14.11 15.51 6.51
C LEU A 27 13.70 15.95 5.10
N GLY A 28 12.48 16.48 4.95
CA GLY A 28 11.97 16.98 3.67
C GLY A 28 12.77 18.17 3.10
N ASP A 29 13.35 18.99 3.97
CA ASP A 29 14.23 20.11 3.62
C ASP A 29 15.68 19.68 3.29
N GLY A 30 16.03 18.40 3.46
CA GLY A 30 17.40 17.92 3.28
C GLY A 30 18.38 18.43 4.34
N LYS A 31 17.90 18.76 5.55
CA LYS A 31 18.70 19.29 6.68
C LYS A 31 19.10 18.23 7.70
N PHE A 32 18.96 16.95 7.35
CA PHE A 32 19.47 15.86 8.17
C PHE A 32 20.98 15.73 7.99
N PRO A 33 21.74 15.40 9.06
CA PRO A 33 23.15 15.10 8.92
C PRO A 33 23.35 13.95 7.94
N VAL A 34 24.22 14.16 6.95
CA VAL A 34 24.63 13.15 5.98
C VAL A 34 26.06 12.75 6.29
N GLU A 35 26.33 11.46 6.35
CA GLU A 35 27.68 10.94 6.50
C GLU A 35 28.47 11.15 5.21
N HIS A 36 29.60 11.85 5.29
CA HIS A 36 30.39 12.26 4.11
C HIS A 36 30.91 11.11 3.25
N ASP A 37 31.10 9.92 3.82
CA ASP A 37 31.69 8.78 3.12
C ASP A 37 30.64 7.86 2.47
N THR A 38 29.39 7.88 2.95
CA THR A 38 28.35 6.91 2.56
C THR A 38 27.12 7.55 1.92
N ASP A 39 26.99 8.88 2.00
CA ASP A 39 25.78 9.63 1.64
C ASP A 39 24.51 9.15 2.37
N LEU A 40 24.68 8.46 3.50
CA LEU A 40 23.56 7.97 4.32
C LEU A 40 23.17 9.00 5.37
N ILE A 41 21.87 9.00 5.70
CA ILE A 41 21.32 9.75 6.83
C ILE A 41 21.16 8.83 8.03
N SER A 42 21.45 9.36 9.21
CA SER A 42 21.19 8.67 10.48
C SER A 42 19.92 9.22 11.14
N PHE A 43 18.97 8.34 11.43
CA PHE A 43 17.74 8.72 12.15
C PHE A 43 17.98 8.78 13.66
N PRO A 44 17.41 9.79 14.36
CA PRO A 44 17.32 9.77 15.82
C PRO A 44 16.63 8.51 16.32
N SER A 45 16.98 8.03 17.51
CA SER A 45 16.38 6.82 18.11
C SER A 45 14.88 6.94 18.36
N ASN A 46 14.33 8.16 18.42
CA ASN A 46 12.90 8.43 18.60
C ASN A 46 12.15 8.69 17.28
N PHE A 47 12.80 8.54 16.13
CA PHE A 47 12.18 8.88 14.83
C PHE A 47 11.22 7.80 14.33
N CYS A 48 11.58 6.53 14.52
CA CYS A 48 10.78 5.39 14.10
C CYS A 48 11.00 4.19 15.01
N ASN A 49 10.02 3.28 15.01
CA ASN A 49 10.19 1.96 15.59
C ASN A 49 10.70 1.02 14.50
N VAL A 50 11.95 0.60 14.62
CA VAL A 50 12.54 -0.40 13.72
C VAL A 50 12.07 -1.77 14.17
N VAL A 51 11.46 -2.51 13.26
CA VAL A 51 11.03 -3.89 13.46
C VAL A 51 12.03 -4.85 12.83
N ALA A 52 12.15 -6.05 13.40
CA ALA A 52 13.11 -7.05 12.96
C ALA A 52 12.62 -7.88 11.76
N SER A 53 11.30 -7.92 11.52
CA SER A 53 10.72 -8.69 10.42
C SER A 53 9.45 -8.06 9.85
N LEU A 54 9.07 -8.56 8.67
CA LEU A 54 7.80 -8.21 8.04
C LEU A 54 6.60 -8.67 8.86
N ASP A 55 6.69 -9.84 9.50
CA ASP A 55 5.63 -10.37 10.37
C ASP A 55 5.38 -9.45 11.56
N GLU A 56 6.44 -8.94 12.17
CA GLU A 56 6.35 -7.96 13.26
C GLU A 56 5.73 -6.64 12.78
N LEU A 57 6.08 -6.18 11.57
CA LEU A 57 5.43 -5.01 10.96
C LEU A 57 3.93 -5.23 10.78
N VAL A 58 3.54 -6.36 10.22
CA VAL A 58 2.13 -6.71 9.97
C VAL A 58 1.37 -6.81 11.29
N GLU A 59 1.91 -7.47 12.32
CA GLU A 59 1.27 -7.55 13.62
C GLU A 59 1.16 -6.19 14.32
N THR A 60 2.19 -5.34 14.18
CA THR A 60 2.18 -3.97 14.72
C THR A 60 1.09 -3.11 14.08
N VAL A 61 0.96 -3.18 12.75
CA VAL A 61 0.02 -2.34 12.00
C VAL A 61 -1.38 -2.93 11.94
N PHE A 62 -1.53 -4.24 11.88
CA PHE A 62 -2.80 -4.96 11.75
C PHE A 62 -2.99 -6.02 12.85
N SER A 63 -2.79 -5.65 14.11
CA SER A 63 -2.98 -6.56 15.25
C SER A 63 -4.37 -7.16 15.31
N ASN A 64 -4.47 -8.46 15.61
CA ASN A 64 -5.76 -9.18 15.68
C ASN A 64 -6.62 -9.00 14.41
N ILE A 65 -5.98 -9.08 13.23
CA ILE A 65 -6.69 -8.87 11.95
C ILE A 65 -7.81 -9.88 11.74
N ARG A 66 -7.68 -11.09 12.28
CA ARG A 66 -8.69 -12.16 12.18
C ARG A 66 -10.01 -11.79 12.83
N GLU A 67 -9.96 -10.99 13.89
CA GLU A 67 -11.11 -10.49 14.63
C GLU A 67 -11.65 -9.21 14.00
N ASN A 68 -10.77 -8.33 13.51
CA ASN A 68 -11.11 -6.97 13.08
C ASN A 68 -11.35 -6.79 11.58
N PHE A 69 -11.13 -7.80 10.72
CA PHE A 69 -11.23 -7.66 9.26
C PHE A 69 -12.61 -7.23 8.72
N ARG A 70 -13.66 -7.24 9.55
CA ARG A 70 -15.00 -6.75 9.22
C ARG A 70 -15.28 -5.33 9.73
N ASP A 71 -14.39 -4.78 10.54
CA ASP A 71 -14.51 -3.42 11.06
C ASP A 71 -13.85 -2.44 10.07
N ASN A 72 -14.70 -1.78 9.29
CA ASN A 72 -14.26 -0.80 8.30
C ASN A 72 -13.55 0.40 8.93
N GLN A 73 -13.96 0.85 10.11
CA GLN A 73 -13.33 1.99 10.77
C GLN A 73 -11.91 1.61 11.21
N TRP A 74 -11.76 0.42 11.79
CA TRP A 74 -10.46 -0.12 12.17
C TRP A 74 -9.51 -0.28 10.97
N LEU A 75 -10.02 -0.75 9.83
CA LEU A 75 -9.25 -0.89 8.59
C LEU A 75 -8.85 0.45 7.98
N CYS A 76 -9.70 1.48 8.08
CA CYS A 76 -9.45 2.79 7.50
C CYS A 76 -8.27 3.53 8.16
N ASP A 77 -8.01 3.28 9.44
CA ASP A 77 -6.97 3.97 10.21
C ASP A 77 -5.56 3.37 10.02
N ARG A 78 -5.43 2.35 9.17
CA ARG A 78 -4.21 1.55 9.03
C ARG A 78 -3.76 1.45 7.58
N ALA A 79 -2.44 1.49 7.37
CA ALA A 79 -1.83 1.27 6.07
C ALA A 79 -0.37 0.84 6.23
N ILE A 80 0.08 -0.06 5.36
CA ILE A 80 1.51 -0.34 5.15
C ILE A 80 1.87 0.22 3.78
N LEU A 81 2.95 1.00 3.74
CA LEU A 81 3.48 1.58 2.51
C LEU A 81 4.84 0.97 2.23
N ALA A 82 5.09 0.62 0.97
CA ALA A 82 6.39 0.15 0.49
C ALA A 82 6.77 0.86 -0.80
N PRO A 83 8.07 0.99 -1.08
CA PRO A 83 8.56 1.69 -2.27
C PRO A 83 8.27 0.95 -3.59
N MET A 84 8.08 -0.37 -3.54
CA MET A 84 7.89 -1.22 -4.72
C MET A 84 6.54 -1.95 -4.66
N ASN A 85 5.85 -2.03 -5.81
CA ASN A 85 4.58 -2.75 -5.94
C ASN A 85 4.73 -4.24 -5.64
N GLU A 86 5.87 -4.85 -6.00
CA GLU A 86 6.16 -6.25 -5.69
C GLU A 86 6.16 -6.50 -4.17
N SER A 87 6.81 -5.63 -3.39
CA SER A 87 6.80 -5.71 -1.93
C SER A 87 5.39 -5.54 -1.37
N VAL A 88 4.60 -4.61 -1.93
CA VAL A 88 3.17 -4.44 -1.56
C VAL A 88 2.37 -5.70 -1.87
N ASN A 89 2.59 -6.32 -3.03
CA ASN A 89 1.87 -7.52 -3.43
C ASN A 89 2.16 -8.71 -2.49
N ASN A 90 3.44 -8.93 -2.15
CA ASN A 90 3.85 -9.97 -1.21
C ASN A 90 3.21 -9.78 0.18
N MET A 91 3.21 -8.54 0.69
CA MET A 91 2.54 -8.21 1.95
C MET A 91 1.02 -8.42 1.87
N ASN A 92 0.38 -7.99 0.77
CA ASN A 92 -1.05 -8.16 0.59
C ASN A 92 -1.45 -9.64 0.59
N VAL A 93 -0.70 -10.51 -0.08
CA VAL A 93 -0.93 -11.96 -0.08
C VAL A 93 -0.78 -12.52 1.33
N GLN A 94 0.30 -12.18 2.04
CA GLN A 94 0.54 -12.62 3.41
C GLN A 94 -0.59 -12.20 4.38
N ILE A 95 -1.04 -10.96 4.29
CA ILE A 95 -2.14 -10.43 5.12
C ILE A 95 -3.45 -11.11 4.73
N GLN A 96 -3.68 -11.30 3.44
CA GLN A 96 -4.86 -11.96 2.91
C GLN A 96 -4.96 -13.40 3.42
N ASP A 97 -3.86 -14.16 3.49
CA ASP A 97 -3.85 -15.53 4.02
C ASP A 97 -4.24 -15.63 5.50
N GLN A 98 -4.14 -14.53 6.24
CA GLN A 98 -4.55 -14.49 7.65
C GLN A 98 -6.05 -14.29 7.83
N LEU A 99 -6.77 -13.69 6.87
CA LEU A 99 -8.19 -13.34 7.06
C LEU A 99 -9.09 -14.57 6.93
N PRO A 100 -10.00 -14.80 7.88
CA PRO A 100 -10.87 -15.97 7.86
C PRO A 100 -11.93 -15.88 6.76
N GLY A 101 -12.42 -17.04 6.33
CA GLY A 101 -13.47 -17.16 5.32
C GLY A 101 -12.97 -17.76 4.00
N SER A 102 -13.91 -18.03 3.11
CA SER A 102 -13.62 -18.55 1.77
C SER A 102 -12.99 -17.46 0.90
N LEU A 103 -11.84 -17.78 0.29
CA LEU A 103 -11.26 -16.97 -0.77
C LEU A 103 -12.13 -17.08 -2.02
N THR A 104 -12.69 -15.98 -2.48
CA THR A 104 -13.34 -15.91 -3.79
C THR A 104 -12.31 -15.43 -4.80
N ALA A 105 -11.96 -16.28 -5.75
CA ALA A 105 -11.08 -15.93 -6.87
C ALA A 105 -11.93 -15.52 -8.08
N TYR A 106 -11.53 -14.44 -8.73
CA TYR A 106 -12.05 -13.94 -9.99
C TYR A 106 -10.95 -14.05 -11.03
N GLU A 107 -11.20 -14.78 -12.10
CA GLU A 107 -10.26 -14.97 -13.19
C GLU A 107 -10.68 -14.11 -14.39
N SER A 108 -9.73 -13.39 -14.98
CA SER A 108 -9.96 -12.65 -16.21
C SER A 108 -10.20 -13.61 -17.37
N ILE A 109 -10.93 -13.12 -18.38
CA ILE A 109 -11.15 -13.83 -19.63
C ILE A 109 -10.54 -12.97 -20.72
N ASP A 110 -9.30 -13.29 -21.08
CA ASP A 110 -8.53 -12.55 -22.06
C ASP A 110 -8.48 -13.32 -23.40
N THR A 111 -8.71 -12.61 -24.49
CA THR A 111 -8.73 -13.20 -25.84
C THR A 111 -8.11 -12.26 -26.87
N VAL A 112 -7.36 -12.82 -27.83
CA VAL A 112 -6.90 -12.08 -28.99
C VAL A 112 -8.03 -11.94 -30.00
N VAL A 113 -8.32 -10.71 -30.43
CA VAL A 113 -9.40 -10.44 -31.39
C VAL A 113 -9.03 -10.93 -32.81
N ASP A 114 -7.74 -10.86 -33.16
CA ASP A 114 -7.23 -11.32 -34.45
C ASP A 114 -6.93 -12.83 -34.42
N SER A 115 -7.71 -13.60 -35.18
CA SER A 115 -7.57 -15.06 -35.28
C SER A 115 -6.21 -15.54 -35.80
N VAL A 116 -5.51 -14.71 -36.60
CA VAL A 116 -4.17 -15.05 -37.10
C VAL A 116 -3.14 -14.92 -35.98
N GLN A 117 -3.27 -13.87 -35.15
CA GLN A 117 -2.38 -13.64 -34.02
C GLN A 117 -2.72 -14.48 -32.78
N ALA A 118 -3.93 -15.03 -32.70
CA ALA A 118 -4.33 -15.93 -31.61
C ALA A 118 -3.41 -17.15 -31.45
N VAL A 119 -2.77 -17.59 -32.54
CA VAL A 119 -1.77 -18.67 -32.52
C VAL A 119 -0.43 -18.21 -31.91
N CYS A 120 -0.11 -16.92 -32.04
CA CYS A 120 1.14 -16.32 -31.53
C CYS A 120 1.06 -15.93 -30.05
N TYR A 121 -0.14 -15.67 -29.54
CA TYR A 121 -0.37 -15.23 -28.15
C TYR A 121 -1.36 -16.17 -27.48
N PRO A 122 -0.88 -17.30 -26.93
CA PRO A 122 -1.73 -18.26 -26.25
C PRO A 122 -2.29 -17.68 -24.94
N THR A 123 -3.37 -18.25 -24.42
CA THR A 123 -4.04 -17.76 -23.20
C THR A 123 -3.10 -17.71 -22.00
N GLU A 124 -2.17 -18.65 -21.89
CA GLU A 124 -1.15 -18.68 -20.82
C GLU A 124 -0.25 -17.45 -20.86
N PHE A 125 0.08 -16.95 -22.06
CA PHE A 125 0.82 -15.72 -22.22
C PHE A 125 -0.02 -14.53 -21.77
N LEU A 126 -1.30 -14.46 -22.16
CA LEU A 126 -2.20 -13.38 -21.75
C LEU A 126 -2.38 -13.34 -20.22
N ASN A 127 -2.55 -14.51 -19.60
CA ASN A 127 -2.73 -14.66 -18.15
C ASN A 127 -1.48 -14.25 -17.35
N SER A 128 -0.30 -14.20 -17.98
CA SER A 128 0.95 -13.74 -17.37
C SER A 128 1.16 -12.22 -17.46
N LEU A 129 0.32 -11.50 -18.19
CA LEU A 129 0.49 -10.06 -18.37
C LEU A 129 0.04 -9.30 -17.11
N GLU A 130 0.90 -8.39 -16.65
CA GLU A 130 0.60 -7.45 -15.56
C GLU A 130 0.76 -5.99 -16.01
N PRO A 131 -0.08 -5.51 -16.96
CA PRO A 131 0.03 -4.15 -17.45
C PRO A 131 -0.41 -3.13 -16.38
N LEU A 132 0.25 -1.97 -16.38
CA LEU A 132 -0.05 -0.88 -15.45
C LEU A 132 -1.52 -0.45 -15.56
N GLY A 133 -2.20 -0.32 -14.42
CA GLY A 133 -3.61 0.10 -14.36
C GLY A 133 -4.62 -1.00 -14.72
N MET A 134 -4.19 -2.27 -14.80
CA MET A 134 -5.07 -3.42 -14.87
C MET A 134 -4.88 -4.33 -13.66
N PRO A 135 -5.95 -4.98 -13.18
CA PRO A 135 -5.82 -6.04 -12.18
C PRO A 135 -5.09 -7.25 -12.78
N PRO A 136 -4.46 -8.10 -11.94
CA PRO A 136 -3.88 -9.36 -12.39
C PRO A 136 -4.98 -10.31 -12.91
N HIS A 137 -4.58 -11.30 -13.72
CA HIS A 137 -5.49 -12.32 -14.25
C HIS A 137 -6.32 -12.98 -13.15
N ARG A 138 -5.68 -13.36 -12.05
CA ARG A 138 -6.35 -13.98 -10.89
C ARG A 138 -6.41 -12.98 -9.75
N LEU A 139 -7.61 -12.46 -9.49
CA LEU A 139 -7.90 -11.51 -8.41
C LEU A 139 -8.59 -12.23 -7.25
N ILE A 140 -8.06 -12.10 -6.04
CA ILE A 140 -8.67 -12.69 -4.83
C ILE A 140 -9.41 -11.59 -4.06
N SER A 141 -10.73 -11.74 -3.90
CA SER A 141 -11.60 -10.70 -3.31
C SER A 141 -11.50 -10.63 -1.79
N LYS A 142 -10.82 -9.59 -1.31
CA LYS A 142 -10.91 -8.96 0.02
C LYS A 142 -10.94 -7.42 -0.19
N PRO A 143 -10.81 -6.50 0.79
CA PRO A 143 -10.96 -5.07 0.51
C PRO A 143 -10.20 -4.63 -0.74
N ILE A 144 -10.93 -4.11 -1.73
CA ILE A 144 -10.39 -3.77 -3.05
C ILE A 144 -10.33 -2.26 -3.24
N MET A 145 -9.39 -1.82 -4.07
CA MET A 145 -9.32 -0.44 -4.53
C MET A 145 -9.67 -0.39 -6.01
N LEU A 146 -10.53 0.54 -6.40
CA LEU A 146 -10.82 0.78 -7.80
C LEU A 146 -9.59 1.35 -8.49
N LEU A 147 -9.18 0.74 -9.62
CA LEU A 147 -8.08 1.20 -10.46
C LEU A 147 -8.54 2.14 -11.59
N ARG A 148 -9.85 2.29 -11.78
CA ARG A 148 -10.46 3.07 -12.86
C ARG A 148 -11.71 3.81 -12.37
N ASN A 149 -12.06 4.87 -13.09
CA ASN A 149 -13.29 5.60 -12.86
C ASN A 149 -14.48 4.82 -13.42
N ILE A 150 -15.48 4.56 -12.59
CA ILE A 150 -16.71 3.87 -12.95
C ILE A 150 -17.88 4.86 -12.99
N ASP A 151 -18.05 5.65 -11.92
CA ASP A 151 -19.14 6.61 -11.77
C ASP A 151 -18.67 7.88 -11.03
N PRO A 152 -18.01 8.81 -11.73
CA PRO A 152 -17.53 10.06 -11.12
C PRO A 152 -18.69 10.95 -10.62
N PRO A 153 -18.57 11.60 -9.44
CA PRO A 153 -17.39 11.66 -8.59
C PRO A 153 -17.34 10.59 -7.47
N LYS A 154 -18.26 9.61 -7.47
CA LYS A 154 -18.45 8.67 -6.34
C LYS A 154 -17.52 7.46 -6.41
N LEU A 155 -17.43 6.83 -7.58
CA LEU A 155 -16.65 5.62 -7.83
C LEU A 155 -15.52 5.94 -8.79
N CYS A 156 -14.42 6.43 -8.22
CA CYS A 156 -13.24 6.88 -8.96
C CYS A 156 -12.05 5.97 -8.65
N ASN A 157 -10.98 6.13 -9.43
CA ASN A 157 -9.69 5.53 -9.09
C ASN A 157 -9.28 5.91 -7.66
N GLY A 158 -8.90 4.91 -6.86
CA GLY A 158 -8.56 5.07 -5.45
C GLY A 158 -9.71 4.82 -4.46
N THR A 159 -10.97 4.70 -4.91
CA THR A 159 -12.09 4.34 -4.03
C THR A 159 -11.86 2.94 -3.46
N ARG A 160 -11.88 2.82 -2.12
CA ARG A 160 -11.80 1.54 -1.40
C ARG A 160 -13.20 0.97 -1.18
N LEU A 161 -13.37 -0.32 -1.46
CA LEU A 161 -14.61 -1.07 -1.24
C LEU A 161 -14.30 -2.23 -0.30
N ALA A 162 -15.12 -2.40 0.74
CA ALA A 162 -15.02 -3.44 1.74
C ALA A 162 -16.40 -4.07 1.98
#